data_AF-A0A8I0KDI4-F1
#
_entry.id   AF-A0A8I0KDI4-F1
#
_cell.length_a   1.000
_cell.length_b   1.000
_cell.length_c   1.000
_cell.angle_alpha   90.00
_cell.angle_beta   90.00
_cell.angle_gamma   90.00
#
_symmetry.space_group_name_H-M   'P 1'
#
loop_
_entity.id
_entity.type
_entity.pdbx_description
1 polymer ?
#
loop_
_entity_poly.entity_id
_entity_poly.type
_entity_poly.pdbx_seq_one_letter_code
_entity_poly.pdbx_strand_id
1 'polypeptide(L)'
;SAQIHNVVAPENVTQKVFVEQAAEVLNKKPLLSAPSTVFRCLLGEQSQLILNGQYVKPAALQAEGFEFAYPQLKMALENIFASG
;
A
#
# COMPACT_ATOMS: atom_id res chain seq x y z
N SER A 1 -21.64 -9.06 -20.30
CA SER A 1 -21.50 -7.87 -19.42
C SER A 1 -20.04 -7.51 -19.29
N ALA A 2 -19.70 -6.23 -19.20
CA ALA A 2 -18.33 -5.82 -18.86
C ALA A 2 -18.03 -6.23 -17.41
N GLN A 3 -16.86 -6.86 -17.19
CA GLN A 3 -16.38 -7.22 -15.86
C GLN A 3 -15.55 -6.04 -15.32
N ILE A 4 -15.75 -5.71 -14.04
CA ILE A 4 -14.99 -4.65 -13.36
C ILE A 4 -13.79 -5.30 -12.65
N HIS A 5 -12.62 -4.70 -12.80
CA HIS A 5 -11.37 -5.20 -12.21
C HIS A 5 -10.83 -4.22 -11.17
N ASN A 6 -10.50 -4.74 -9.98
CA ASN A 6 -9.69 -4.01 -9.01
C ASN A 6 -8.21 -4.25 -9.33
N VAL A 7 -7.49 -3.19 -9.70
CA VAL A 7 -6.06 -3.26 -10.03
C VAL A 7 -5.24 -2.99 -8.77
N VAL A 8 -5.27 -3.95 -7.85
CA VAL A 8 -4.52 -3.93 -6.58
C VAL A 8 -3.78 -5.25 -6.42
N ALA A 9 -2.65 -5.24 -5.71
CA ALA A 9 -1.93 -6.48 -5.39
C ALA A 9 -2.80 -7.41 -4.51
N PRO A 10 -2.58 -8.74 -4.56
CA PRO A 10 -3.38 -9.69 -3.78
C PRO A 10 -3.06 -9.66 -2.28
N GLU A 11 -1.86 -9.23 -1.89
CA GLU A 11 -1.53 -9.02 -0.48
C GLU A 11 -2.27 -7.80 0.08
N ASN A 12 -2.86 -7.98 1.27
CA ASN A 12 -3.48 -6.88 2.00
C ASN A 12 -2.65 -6.55 3.24
N VAL A 13 -2.20 -5.30 3.33
CA VAL A 13 -1.38 -4.79 4.42
C VAL A 13 -2.03 -3.58 5.08
N THR A 14 -1.67 -3.32 6.33
CA THR A 14 -2.03 -2.06 7.01
C THR A 14 -0.95 -1.00 6.78
N GLN A 15 -1.27 0.27 7.00
CA GLN A 15 -0.29 1.36 6.96
C GLN A 15 0.92 1.10 7.88
N LYS A 16 0.70 0.47 9.04
CA LYS A 16 1.77 0.11 9.97
C LYS A 16 2.73 -0.90 9.35
N VAL A 17 2.20 -1.98 8.76
CA VAL A 17 3.01 -3.02 8.08
C VAL A 17 3.76 -2.42 6.90
N PHE A 18 3.13 -1.50 6.15
CA PHE A 18 3.81 -0.80 5.06
C PHE A 18 5.04 -0.03 5.55
N VAL A 19 4.88 0.77 6.62
CA VAL A 19 5.96 1.56 7.19
C VAL A 19 7.07 0.66 7.73
N GLU A 20 6.73 -0.45 8.39
CA GLU A 20 7.70 -1.41 8.92
C GLU A 20 8.53 -2.08 7.81
N GLN A 21 7.90 -2.56 6.74
CA GLN A 21 8.62 -3.18 5.61
C GLN A 21 9.44 -2.14 4.83
N ALA A 22 8.92 -0.94 4.61
CA ALA A 22 9.67 0.13 3.95
C ALA A 22 10.88 0.56 4.78
N ALA A 23 10.73 0.64 6.11
CA ALA A 23 11.81 0.93 7.03
C ALA A 23 12.93 -0.12 6.97
N GLU A 24 12.58 -1.41 6.92
CA GLU A 24 13.52 -2.52 6.75
C GLU A 24 14.30 -2.39 5.43
N VAL A 25 13.61 -2.24 4.31
CA VAL A 25 14.23 -2.13 2.97
C VAL A 25 15.13 -0.91 2.86
N LEU A 26 14.71 0.23 3.41
CA LEU A 26 15.48 1.48 3.37
C LEU A 26 16.57 1.56 4.46
N ASN A 27 16.67 0.57 5.34
CA ASN A 27 17.50 0.60 6.54
C ASN A 27 17.32 1.89 7.38
N LYS A 28 16.07 2.30 7.59
CA LYS A 28 15.68 3.49 8.37
C LYS A 28 14.75 3.10 9.51
N LYS A 29 14.77 3.87 10.61
CA LYS A 29 13.87 3.66 11.75
C LYS A 29 12.72 4.68 11.72
N PRO A 30 11.45 4.27 11.73
CA PRO A 30 10.32 5.18 11.85
C PRO A 30 10.17 5.61 13.31
N LEU A 31 10.60 6.85 13.62
CA LEU A 31 10.67 7.33 15.02
C LEU A 31 9.34 7.92 15.54
N LEU A 32 8.49 8.42 14.64
CA LEU A 32 7.29 9.17 15.01
C LEU A 32 6.11 8.77 14.12
N SER A 33 4.94 8.63 14.73
CA SER A 33 3.66 8.50 14.02
C SER A 33 2.99 9.87 13.93
N ALA A 34 2.57 10.25 12.72
CA ALA A 34 1.86 11.51 12.51
C ALA A 34 0.39 11.40 13.00
N PRO A 35 -0.08 12.26 13.91
CA PRO A 35 -1.48 12.27 14.34
C PRO A 35 -2.42 12.68 13.21
N SER A 36 -3.66 12.18 13.26
CA SER A 36 -4.68 12.50 12.24
C SER A 36 -4.99 13.99 12.12
N THR A 37 -4.82 14.75 13.20
CA THR A 37 -5.00 16.21 13.20
C THR A 37 -3.98 16.93 12.33
N VAL A 38 -2.73 16.45 12.25
CA VAL A 38 -1.71 17.02 11.36
C VAL A 38 -2.17 16.93 9.92
N PHE A 39 -2.64 15.75 9.50
CA PHE A 39 -3.17 15.55 8.15
C PHE A 39 -4.42 16.38 7.87
N ARG A 40 -5.35 16.49 8.83
CA ARG A 40 -6.55 17.34 8.68
C ARG A 40 -6.21 18.82 8.55
N CYS A 41 -5.23 19.32 9.31
CA CYS A 41 -4.79 20.72 9.20
C CYS A 41 -4.10 21.01 7.85
N LEU A 42 -3.29 20.07 7.35
CA LEU A 42 -2.53 20.27 6.12
C LEU A 42 -3.34 20.01 4.84
N LEU A 43 -4.23 19.02 4.85
CA LEU A 43 -4.93 18.51 3.66
C LEU A 43 -6.43 18.78 3.66
N GLY A 44 -7.00 19.29 4.76
CA GLY A 44 -8.45 19.50 4.89
C GLY A 44 -9.24 18.21 4.68
N GLU A 45 -10.28 18.26 3.84
CA GLU A 45 -11.13 17.11 3.52
C GLU A 45 -10.37 15.99 2.80
N GLN A 46 -9.30 16.29 2.05
CA GLN A 46 -8.50 15.28 1.35
C GLN A 46 -7.72 14.38 2.31
N SER A 47 -7.59 14.76 3.59
CA SER A 47 -6.99 13.93 4.63
C SER A 47 -7.64 12.54 4.73
N GLN A 48 -8.91 12.41 4.33
CA GLN A 48 -9.63 11.13 4.31
C GLN A 48 -8.95 10.08 3.42
N LEU A 49 -8.27 10.48 2.33
CA LEU A 49 -7.56 9.54 1.45
C LEU A 49 -6.35 8.88 2.14
N ILE A 50 -5.76 9.57 3.12
CA ILE A 50 -4.61 9.08 3.87
C ILE A 50 -5.05 8.39 5.17
N LEU A 51 -6.07 8.94 5.82
CA LEU A 51 -6.55 8.47 7.12
C LEU A 51 -7.44 7.24 7.03
N ASN A 52 -8.06 7.00 5.87
CA ASN A 52 -8.92 5.85 5.65
C ASN A 52 -8.21 4.82 4.78
N GLY A 53 -8.25 3.57 5.21
CA GLY A 53 -7.86 2.43 4.39
C GLY A 53 -9.07 1.77 3.75
N GLN A 54 -8.87 1.16 2.58
CA GLN A 54 -9.85 0.29 1.95
C GLN A 54 -9.29 -1.12 1.87
N TYR A 55 -10.10 -2.11 2.24
CA TYR A 55 -9.79 -3.51 2.02
C TYR A 55 -10.37 -3.95 0.68
N VAL A 56 -9.53 -4.10 -0.34
CA VAL A 56 -9.94 -4.42 -1.71
C VAL A 56 -9.21 -5.68 -2.18
N LYS A 57 -9.92 -6.60 -2.83
CA LYS A 57 -9.35 -7.82 -3.41
C LYS A 57 -9.40 -7.77 -4.94
N PRO A 58 -8.35 -8.23 -5.64
CA PRO A 58 -8.35 -8.34 -7.10
C PRO A 58 -9.00 -9.64 -7.58
N ALA A 59 -10.19 -9.98 -7.07
CA ALA A 59 -10.82 -11.29 -7.28
C ALA A 59 -11.07 -11.62 -8.77
N ALA A 60 -11.46 -10.62 -9.57
CA ALA A 60 -11.65 -10.76 -11.01
C ALA A 60 -10.33 -11.15 -11.72
N LEU A 61 -9.25 -10.42 -11.44
CA LEU A 61 -7.93 -10.70 -12.02
C LEU A 61 -7.40 -12.07 -11.59
N GLN A 62 -7.60 -12.44 -10.32
CA GLN A 62 -7.20 -13.76 -9.82
C GLN A 62 -7.99 -14.90 -10.49
N ALA A 63 -9.31 -14.72 -10.69
CA ALA A 63 -10.15 -15.70 -11.38
C ALA A 63 -9.78 -15.87 -12.86
N GLU A 64 -9.25 -14.82 -13.49
CA GLU A 64 -8.76 -14.83 -14.87
C GLU A 64 -7.32 -15.36 -15.00
N GLY A 65 -6.66 -15.71 -13.88
CA GLY A 65 -5.30 -16.23 -13.88
C GLY A 65 -4.22 -15.17 -14.11
N PHE A 66 -4.51 -13.90 -13.84
CA PHE A 66 -3.49 -12.84 -13.92
C PHE A 66 -2.35 -13.10 -12.93
N GLU A 67 -1.12 -13.12 -13.44
CA GLU A 67 0.08 -13.28 -12.64
C GLU A 67 0.67 -11.92 -12.23
N PHE A 68 0.68 -11.64 -10.93
CA PHE A 68 1.25 -10.41 -10.39
C PHE A 68 2.77 -10.53 -10.30
N ALA A 69 3.50 -9.62 -10.96
CA ALA A 69 4.97 -9.58 -10.87
C ALA A 69 5.46 -9.29 -9.43
N TYR A 70 4.70 -8.48 -8.69
CA TYR A 70 5.00 -8.11 -7.30
C TYR A 70 3.76 -8.37 -6.43
N PRO A 71 3.46 -9.63 -6.08
CA PRO A 71 2.26 -9.96 -5.32
C PRO A 71 2.36 -9.54 -3.84
N GLN A 72 3.59 -9.27 -3.37
CA GLN A 72 3.93 -8.93 -1.99
C GLN A 72 4.60 -7.55 -1.94
N LEU A 73 4.27 -6.79 -0.91
CA LEU A 73 4.77 -5.44 -0.69
C LEU A 73 6.30 -5.41 -0.57
N LYS A 74 6.90 -6.31 0.21
CA LYS A 74 8.36 -6.36 0.38
C LYS A 74 9.08 -6.56 -0.95
N MET A 75 8.59 -7.45 -1.82
CA MET A 75 9.14 -7.65 -3.16
C MET A 75 9.09 -6.37 -4.00
N ALA A 76 7.97 -5.64 -3.95
CA ALA A 76 7.81 -4.38 -4.66
C ALA A 76 8.77 -3.30 -4.13
N LEU A 77 8.89 -3.17 -2.80
CA LEU A 77 9.77 -2.21 -2.15
C LEU A 77 11.24 -2.50 -2.46
N GLU A 78 11.66 -3.76 -2.35
CA GLU A 78 12.99 -4.20 -2.73
C GLU A 78 13.26 -3.89 -4.20
N ASN A 79 12.33 -4.15 -5.11
CA ASN A 79 12.52 -3.81 -6.53
C ASN A 79 12.71 -2.29 -6.76
N ILE A 80 11.90 -1.45 -6.11
CA ILE A 80 11.97 0.02 -6.24
C ILE A 80 13.29 0.57 -5.69
N PHE A 81 13.78 0.01 -4.58
CA PHE A 81 14.94 0.54 -3.85
C PHE A 81 16.23 -0.28 -3.98
N ALA A 82 16.23 -1.41 -4.71
CA ALA A 82 17.41 -2.25 -4.95
C ALA A 82 18.49 -1.58 -5.82
N SER A 83 18.18 -0.45 -6.44
CA SER A 83 19.15 0.35 -7.20
C SER A 83 19.78 1.41 -6.30
N GLY A 84 20.70 0.97 -5.43
CA GLY A 84 21.70 1.82 -4.79
C GLY A 84 22.93 1.97 -5.67
#